data_AF-A0A497B1V0-F1
#
_entry.id   AF-A0A497B1V0-F1
#
_cell.length_a   1.000
_cell.length_b   1.000
_cell.length_c   1.000
_cell.angle_alpha   90.00
_cell.angle_beta   90.00
_cell.angle_gamma   90.00
#
_symmetry.space_group_name_H-M   'P 1'
#
loop_
_entity.id
_entity.type
_entity.pdbx_description
1 polymer ?
#
loop_
_entity_poly.entity_id
_entity_poly.type
_entity_poly.pdbx_seq_one_letter_code
_entity_poly.pdbx_strand_id
1 'polypeptide(L)' 'MEKIPLVTLTTDFGANDGYVGSMKGVILNIAPDARLVDITHHIAPQNVHQ' A
#
# COMPACT_ATOMS: atom_id res chain seq x y z
N MET A 1 -0.96 15.86 -20.74
CA MET A 1 -0.33 15.68 -19.42
C MET A 1 -0.21 14.19 -19.19
N GLU A 2 0.98 13.71 -18.88
CA GLU A 2 1.17 12.30 -18.53
C GLU A 2 0.48 12.02 -17.19
N LYS A 3 -0.27 10.93 -17.12
CA LYS A 3 -1.11 10.64 -15.95
C LYS A 3 -0.25 9.92 -14.91
N ILE A 4 -0.05 10.55 -13.75
CA ILE A 4 0.67 9.94 -12.63
C ILE A 4 -0.07 8.66 -12.22
N PRO A 5 0.60 7.48 -12.21
CA PRO A 5 -0.01 6.24 -11.73
C PRO A 5 -0.46 6.38 -10.28
N LEU A 6 -1.71 6.00 -9.98
CA LEU A 6 -2.24 6.00 -8.62
C LEU A 6 -2.36 4.55 -8.14
N VAL A 7 -1.77 4.25 -7.00
CA VAL A 7 -1.86 2.93 -6.35
C VAL A 7 -2.43 3.12 -4.95
N THR A 8 -3.57 2.48 -4.68
CA THR A 8 -4.17 2.47 -3.34
C THR A 8 -3.83 1.18 -2.61
N LEU A 9 -3.53 1.24 -1.31
CA LEU A 9 -3.18 0.06 -0.51
C LEU A 9 -4.23 -0.18 0.58
N THR A 10 -4.73 -1.42 0.65
CA THR A 10 -5.56 -1.93 1.74
C THR A 10 -4.98 -3.26 2.20
N THR A 11 -4.59 -3.38 3.46
CA THR A 11 -4.01 -4.63 4.01
C THR A 11 -4.47 -4.90 5.45
N ASP A 12 -4.22 -6.11 5.93
CA ASP A 12 -4.41 -6.56 7.31
C ASP A 12 -3.08 -6.64 8.09
N PHE A 13 -2.04 -5.94 7.62
CA PHE A 13 -0.67 -6.05 8.14
C PHE A 13 -0.45 -5.29 9.46
N GLY A 14 -1.34 -4.36 9.79
CA GLY A 14 -1.11 -3.40 10.85
C GLY A 14 0.06 -2.45 10.56
N ALA A 15 0.47 -1.71 11.61
CA ALA A 15 1.59 -0.76 11.56
C ALA A 15 2.77 -1.17 12.46
N ASN A 16 2.69 -2.35 13.09
CA ASN A 16 3.69 -2.78 14.08
C ASN A 16 4.98 -3.31 13.43
N ASP A 17 4.89 -3.74 12.17
CA ASP A 17 6.00 -4.35 11.42
C ASP A 17 6.32 -3.59 10.12
N GLY A 18 7.43 -3.96 9.48
CA GLY A 18 7.95 -3.30 8.27
C GLY A 18 7.24 -3.65 6.96
N TYR A 19 6.21 -4.50 6.95
CA TYR A 19 5.63 -5.05 5.72
C TYR A 19 5.07 -3.99 4.77
N VAL A 20 4.36 -2.99 5.31
CA VAL A 20 3.84 -1.85 4.54
C VAL A 20 4.99 -1.07 3.90
N GLY A 21 6.07 -0.83 4.67
CA GLY A 21 7.26 -0.14 4.18
C GLY A 21 7.94 -0.89 3.05
N SER A 22 8.15 -2.21 3.20
CA SER A 22 8.75 -3.06 2.17
C SER A 22 7.91 -3.06 0.88
N MET A 23 6.58 -3.19 1.00
CA MET A 23 5.68 -3.15 -0.15
C MET A 23 5.78 -1.81 -0.90
N LYS A 24 5.71 -0.68 -0.18
CA LYS A 24 5.84 0.65 -0.77
C LYS A 24 7.20 0.86 -1.44
N GLY A 25 8.27 0.38 -0.81
CA GLY A 25 9.62 0.44 -1.36
C GLY A 25 9.74 -0.31 -2.71
N VAL A 26 9.19 -1.51 -2.80
CA VAL A 26 9.17 -2.28 -4.06
C VAL A 26 8.36 -1.56 -5.13
N ILE A 27 7.17 -1.04 -4.79
CA ILE A 27 6.34 -0.30 -5.74
C ILE A 27 7.08 0.94 -6.28
N LEU A 28 7.67 1.75 -5.41
CA LEU A 28 8.40 2.96 -5.80
C LEU A 28 9.71 2.66 -6.54
N ASN A 29 10.34 1.51 -6.31
CA ASN A 29 11.49 1.08 -7.11
C ASN A 29 11.09 0.74 -8.56
N ILE A 30 9.89 0.18 -8.77
CA ILE A 30 9.37 -0.18 -10.10
C ILE A 30 8.76 1.03 -10.82
N ALA A 31 8.00 1.85 -10.09
CA ALA A 31 7.29 3.03 -10.59
C ALA A 31 7.58 4.23 -9.68
N PRO A 32 8.72 4.93 -9.86
CA PRO A 32 9.15 6.02 -8.98
C PRO A 32 8.16 7.19 -8.89
N ASP A 33 7.41 7.44 -9.96
CA ASP A 33 6.44 8.54 -10.01
C ASP A 33 5.06 8.14 -9.46
N ALA A 34 4.85 6.88 -9.05
CA ALA A 34 3.55 6.43 -8.59
C ALA A 34 3.13 7.16 -7.30
N ARG A 35 1.91 7.70 -7.30
CA ARG A 35 1.28 8.22 -6.09
C ARG A 35 0.71 7.07 -5.29
N LEU A 36 1.24 6.86 -4.08
CA LEU A 36 0.72 5.85 -3.14
C LEU A 36 -0.27 6.49 -2.17
N VAL A 37 -1.41 5.83 -1.97
CA VAL A 37 -2.44 6.24 -1.00
C VAL A 37 -2.84 5.03 -0.16
N ASP A 38 -2.63 5.10 1.14
CA ASP A 38 -3.15 4.07 2.04
C ASP A 38 -4.64 4.34 2.28
N ILE A 39 -5.46 3.33 2.03
CA ILE A 39 -6.86 3.35 2.48
C ILE A 39 -6.87 2.94 3.96
N THR A 40 -6.31 1.77 4.28
CA THR A 40 -6.05 1.32 5.64
C THR A 40 -5.11 0.13 5.65
N HIS A 41 -4.33 -0.02 6.72
CA HIS A 41 -3.56 -1.25 7.01
C HIS A 41 -4.12 -1.98 8.24
N HIS A 42 -5.31 -1.59 8.70
CA HIS A 42 -5.93 -2.06 9.94
C HIS A 42 -7.15 -2.97 9.68
N ILE A 43 -7.19 -3.64 8.53
CA ILE A 43 -8.15 -4.75 8.35
C ILE A 43 -7.80 -5.81 9.39
N ALA A 44 -8.81 -6.39 10.03
CA ALA A 44 -8.58 -7.50 10.95
C ALA A 44 -7.92 -8.65 10.18
N PRO A 45 -6.90 -9.32 10.75
CA PRO A 45 -6.18 -10.39 10.07
C PRO A 45 -7.13 -11.41 9.42
N GLN A 46 -6.97 -11.63 8.11
CA GLN A 46 -7.74 -12.56 7.29
C GLN A 46 -9.24 -12.24 7.12
N ASN A 47 -9.72 -11.08 7.60
CA ASN A 47 -11.13 -10.72 7.49
C ASN A 47 -11.45 -10.07 6.14
N VAL A 48 -11.83 -10.91 5.17
CA VAL A 48 -12.17 -10.48 3.80
C VAL A 48 -13.53 -9.74 3.68
N HIS A 49 -14.31 -9.66 4.76
CA HIS A 49 -15.66 -9.06 4.76
C HIS A 49 -15.74 -7.71 5.46
N GLN A 50 -14.66 -7.25 6.09
CA GLN A 50 -14.59 -5.95 6.76
C GLN A 50 -14.53 -4.79 5.75
#